data_AF-A0A2G2WR08-F1
#
_entry.id   AF-A0A2G2WR08-F1
#
_cell.length_a   1.000
_cell.length_b   1.000
_cell.length_c   1.000
_cell.angle_alpha   90.00
_cell.angle_beta   90.00
_cell.angle_gamma   90.00
#
_symmetry.space_group_name_H-M   'P 1'
#
loop_
_entity.id
_entity.type
_entity.pdbx_description
1 polymer ?
#
loop_
_entity_poly.entity_id
_entity_poly.type
_entity_poly.pdbx_seq_one_letter_code
_entity_poly.pdbx_strand_id
1 'polypeptide(L)'
;MTKMVSPDAVSVILANPSPDSSSDLPEIIVQVLDLKPTGNRYMFSASDGKKKIKGIFQSSLTSEVISGNIQNLGLIRVIDYTLNDIPTKNEKYLIVTKCEVVSPALEVEYKAEVKSEEMTGIVLTPKQEETGIVLKPKQEFQTKSAAQIVHEQSGNMAPSARMAMTRRIQPLVSLNPYQGNWTIKVRVTSKGSMRTYKNARGEGCVFNVELTDEDGTQIQATMFNEAAKKFFDKFELGKVYYISKGTLKVANKQFKTVQNDYEMTLNENSQVEEAINEAAFIPETKFSFTPIDELGPYVNGRELVDVIGVVQSVSPTMSIRRKSNNETVPKRDITIADETKKTVVVSLWNDLATDVGQELLDMADKSPVVAIKSLKVGDFQGVSLSALSKSNIVVNPDLPEAKKLRSWYMTLLSYLIFSYSVS
;
A
#
# COMPACT_ATOMS: atom_id res chain seq x y z
N MET A 1 -0.54 -12.10 -43.23
CA MET A 1 0.20 -11.57 -42.07
C MET A 1 1.25 -12.60 -41.69
N THR A 2 2.47 -12.13 -41.48
CA THR A 2 3.73 -12.87 -41.65
C THR A 2 3.92 -13.95 -40.58
N LYS A 3 3.95 -15.23 -40.98
CA LYS A 3 4.15 -16.40 -40.09
C LYS A 3 5.63 -16.68 -39.80
N MET A 4 6.44 -15.64 -39.59
CA MET A 4 7.89 -15.78 -39.44
C MET A 4 8.42 -14.89 -38.32
N VAL A 5 9.40 -15.41 -37.59
CA VAL A 5 10.15 -14.69 -36.57
C VAL A 5 10.96 -13.58 -37.25
N SER A 6 10.97 -12.37 -36.67
CA SER A 6 11.71 -11.25 -37.26
C SER A 6 13.21 -11.50 -37.12
N PRO A 7 13.98 -11.49 -38.23
CA PRO A 7 15.42 -11.70 -38.15
C PRO A 7 16.08 -10.60 -37.31
N ASP A 8 16.94 -11.02 -36.38
CA ASP A 8 17.72 -10.17 -35.47
C ASP A 8 16.91 -9.40 -34.41
N ALA A 9 15.67 -9.81 -34.14
CA ALA A 9 14.80 -9.22 -33.11
C ALA A 9 15.45 -9.16 -31.72
N VAL A 10 16.22 -10.19 -31.31
CA VAL A 10 16.92 -10.18 -30.02
C VAL A 10 18.07 -9.17 -30.03
N SER A 11 18.72 -8.94 -31.17
CA SER A 11 19.79 -7.93 -31.28
C SER A 11 19.24 -6.50 -31.23
N VAL A 12 18.03 -6.26 -31.77
CA VAL A 12 17.32 -4.97 -31.65
C VAL A 12 16.88 -4.70 -30.21
N ILE A 13 16.39 -5.73 -29.51
CA ILE A 13 16.06 -5.67 -28.09
C ILE A 13 17.29 -5.31 -27.26
N LEU A 14 18.43 -5.97 -27.51
CA LEU A 14 19.68 -5.71 -26.80
C LEU A 14 20.27 -4.32 -27.04
N ALA A 15 20.01 -3.73 -28.21
CA ALA A 15 20.46 -2.39 -28.57
C ALA A 15 19.55 -1.28 -27.98
N ASN A 16 18.29 -1.58 -27.66
CA ASN A 16 17.29 -0.62 -27.17
C ASN A 16 16.69 -1.09 -25.84
N PRO A 17 17.33 -0.82 -24.69
CA PRO A 17 16.93 -1.40 -23.40
C PRO A 17 15.58 -0.91 -22.85
N SER A 18 15.06 0.22 -23.35
CA SER A 18 13.72 0.72 -23.05
C SER A 18 13.22 1.54 -24.24
N PRO A 19 12.35 1.00 -25.10
CA PRO A 19 11.72 1.79 -26.14
C PRO A 19 10.70 2.75 -25.51
N ASP A 20 10.89 4.06 -25.68
CA ASP A 20 9.83 5.03 -25.39
C ASP A 20 8.67 4.77 -26.36
N SER A 21 7.42 4.90 -25.91
CA SER A 21 6.20 4.56 -26.67
C SER A 21 6.00 5.33 -27.99
N SER A 22 6.96 6.18 -28.38
CA SER A 22 6.98 6.99 -29.60
C SER A 22 8.09 6.64 -30.60
N SER A 23 8.92 5.61 -30.34
CA SER A 23 9.93 5.17 -31.32
C SER A 23 9.34 4.16 -32.30
N ASP A 24 9.30 4.49 -33.59
CA ASP A 24 9.00 3.59 -34.71
C ASP A 24 10.05 2.47 -34.77
N LEU A 25 9.88 1.45 -33.94
CA LEU A 25 10.73 0.26 -33.94
C LEU A 25 10.15 -0.81 -34.89
N PRO A 26 11.02 -1.56 -35.58
CA PRO A 26 10.58 -2.65 -36.45
C PRO A 26 9.81 -3.70 -35.64
N GLU A 27 8.83 -4.37 -36.27
CA GLU A 27 8.00 -5.36 -35.59
C GLU A 27 8.84 -6.47 -34.95
N ILE A 28 8.85 -6.52 -33.61
CA ILE A 28 9.62 -7.47 -32.82
C ILE A 28 8.77 -8.72 -32.59
N ILE A 29 8.88 -9.69 -33.49
CA ILE A 29 8.20 -10.99 -33.38
C ILE A 29 9.22 -12.02 -32.88
N VAL A 30 8.98 -12.61 -31.70
CA VAL A 30 9.83 -13.62 -31.07
C VAL A 30 9.04 -14.88 -30.75
N GLN A 31 9.72 -16.02 -30.76
CA GLN A 31 9.15 -17.30 -30.33
C GLN A 31 9.35 -17.50 -28.83
N VAL A 32 8.28 -17.90 -28.13
CA VAL A 32 8.31 -18.23 -26.70
C VAL A 32 8.77 -19.67 -26.53
N LEU A 33 9.92 -19.88 -25.90
CA LEU A 33 10.47 -21.19 -25.54
C LEU A 33 10.57 -21.33 -24.02
N ASP A 34 10.63 -22.56 -23.50
CA ASP A 34 10.89 -22.87 -22.08
C ASP A 34 9.99 -22.11 -21.10
N LEU A 35 8.70 -21.96 -21.41
CA LEU A 35 7.73 -21.30 -20.54
C LEU A 35 7.57 -22.07 -19.22
N LYS A 36 8.02 -21.48 -18.10
CA LYS A 36 8.00 -22.10 -16.77
C LYS A 36 7.42 -21.15 -15.72
N PRO A 37 6.57 -21.64 -14.80
CA PRO A 37 6.14 -20.87 -13.65
C PRO A 37 7.31 -20.68 -12.66
N THR A 38 7.54 -19.45 -12.19
CA THR A 38 8.53 -19.12 -11.16
C THR A 38 7.88 -18.18 -10.15
N GLY A 39 7.33 -18.74 -9.07
CA GLY A 39 6.53 -18.01 -8.09
C GLY A 39 5.23 -17.49 -8.73
N ASN A 40 4.95 -16.19 -8.58
CA ASN A 40 3.78 -15.51 -9.16
C ASN A 40 3.99 -14.98 -10.58
N ARG A 41 5.10 -15.34 -11.25
CA ARG A 41 5.41 -14.88 -12.61
C ARG A 41 5.79 -16.05 -13.51
N TYR A 42 5.69 -15.83 -14.81
CA TYR A 42 6.10 -16.79 -15.83
C TYR A 42 7.42 -16.34 -16.47
N MET A 43 8.40 -17.23 -16.45
CA MET A 43 9.69 -17.06 -17.12
C MET A 43 9.65 -17.81 -18.44
N PHE A 44 10.25 -17.23 -19.48
CA PHE A 44 10.36 -17.85 -20.79
C PHE A 44 11.72 -17.49 -21.42
N SER A 45 12.04 -18.12 -22.54
CA SER A 45 13.18 -17.81 -23.37
C SER A 45 12.66 -17.28 -24.70
N ALA A 46 12.89 -16.00 -24.99
CA ALA A 46 12.54 -15.39 -26.25
C ALA A 46 13.61 -15.75 -27.29
N SER A 47 13.21 -16.39 -28.39
CA SER A 47 14.10 -16.79 -29.49
C SER A 47 13.74 -16.05 -30.77
N ASP A 48 14.75 -15.50 -31.44
CA ASP A 48 14.62 -14.94 -32.80
C ASP A 48 15.05 -15.94 -33.91
N GLY A 49 15.31 -17.20 -33.55
CA GLY A 49 15.82 -18.24 -34.44
C GLY A 49 17.35 -18.27 -34.57
N LYS A 50 18.08 -17.25 -34.09
CA LYS A 50 19.55 -17.22 -34.03
C LYS A 50 20.10 -17.07 -32.61
N LYS A 51 19.44 -16.26 -31.77
CA LYS A 51 19.80 -15.95 -30.39
C LYS A 51 18.60 -16.16 -29.46
N LYS A 52 18.90 -16.48 -28.22
CA LYS A 52 17.92 -16.68 -27.14
C LYS A 52 18.21 -15.71 -26.00
N ILE A 53 17.17 -15.09 -25.46
CA ILE A 53 17.26 -14.23 -24.26
C ILE A 53 16.23 -14.66 -23.23
N LYS A 54 16.61 -14.67 -21.95
CA LYS A 54 15.67 -14.99 -20.87
C LYS A 54 14.71 -13.83 -20.67
N GLY A 55 13.43 -14.12 -20.64
CA GLY A 55 12.34 -13.16 -20.46
C GLY A 55 11.43 -13.50 -19.29
N ILE A 56 10.76 -12.48 -18.76
CA ILE A 56 9.75 -12.60 -17.72
C ILE A 56 8.53 -11.81 -18.17
N PHE A 57 7.35 -12.43 -18.10
CA PHE A 57 6.10 -11.71 -18.32
C PHE A 57 5.72 -10.90 -17.08
N GLN A 58 5.26 -9.66 -17.29
CA GLN A 58 4.65 -8.86 -16.24
C GLN A 58 3.38 -9.54 -15.70
N SER A 59 3.00 -9.28 -14.45
CA SER A 59 1.82 -9.87 -13.81
C SER A 59 0.52 -9.62 -14.57
N SER A 60 0.41 -8.51 -15.31
CA SER A 60 -0.72 -8.19 -16.18
C SER A 60 -0.94 -9.22 -17.30
N LEU A 61 0.13 -9.89 -17.76
CA LEU A 61 0.08 -10.89 -18.83
C LEU A 61 -0.09 -12.32 -18.29
N THR A 62 -0.18 -12.49 -16.96
CA THR A 62 -0.31 -13.82 -16.33
C THR A 62 -1.64 -14.47 -16.70
N SER A 63 -2.74 -13.72 -16.78
CA SER A 63 -4.04 -14.25 -17.19
C SER A 63 -4.05 -14.78 -18.62
N GLU A 64 -3.26 -14.19 -19.53
CA GLU A 64 -3.14 -14.65 -20.94
C GLU A 64 -2.32 -15.94 -21.07
N VAL A 65 -1.36 -16.15 -20.16
CA VAL A 65 -0.63 -17.41 -20.05
C VAL A 65 -1.53 -18.52 -19.48
N ILE A 66 -2.30 -18.21 -18.44
CA ILE A 66 -3.22 -19.17 -17.79
C ILE A 66 -4.37 -19.55 -18.72
N SER A 67 -4.90 -18.60 -19.50
CA SER A 67 -5.95 -18.84 -20.48
C SER A 67 -5.47 -19.63 -21.71
N GLY A 68 -4.17 -19.90 -21.81
CA GLY A 68 -3.57 -20.62 -22.93
C GLY A 68 -3.46 -19.79 -24.21
N ASN A 69 -3.55 -18.46 -24.15
CA ASN A 69 -3.30 -17.61 -25.32
C ASN A 69 -1.80 -17.50 -25.59
N ILE A 70 -0.98 -17.46 -24.53
CA ILE A 70 0.48 -17.52 -24.62
C ILE A 70 0.91 -18.93 -24.22
N GLN A 71 1.45 -19.69 -25.18
CA GLN A 71 1.89 -21.06 -24.98
C GLN A 71 3.36 -21.23 -25.35
N ASN A 72 3.98 -22.28 -24.81
CA ASN A 72 5.30 -22.71 -25.27
C ASN A 72 5.25 -23.01 -26.78
N LEU A 73 6.27 -22.59 -27.54
CA LEU A 73 6.34 -22.60 -29.01
C LEU A 73 5.42 -21.60 -29.73
N GLY A 74 4.70 -20.75 -29.00
CA GLY A 74 3.88 -19.67 -29.57
C GLY A 74 4.71 -18.49 -30.08
N LEU A 75 4.15 -17.75 -31.04
CA LEU A 75 4.75 -16.51 -31.56
C LEU A 75 4.08 -15.31 -30.91
N ILE A 76 4.90 -14.46 -30.29
CA ILE A 76 4.43 -13.20 -29.69
C ILE A 76 5.10 -12.01 -30.38
N ARG A 77 4.33 -10.95 -30.57
CA ARG A 77 4.80 -9.62 -30.96
C ARG A 77 5.00 -8.80 -29.69
N VAL A 78 6.23 -8.41 -29.42
CA VAL A 78 6.56 -7.58 -28.26
C VAL A 78 6.31 -6.13 -28.65
N ILE A 79 5.39 -5.47 -27.94
CA ILE A 79 5.06 -4.06 -28.15
C ILE A 79 5.83 -3.18 -27.17
N ASP A 80 5.91 -3.62 -25.92
CA ASP A 80 6.58 -2.88 -24.86
C ASP A 80 7.38 -3.82 -23.96
N TYR A 81 8.63 -3.44 -23.70
CA TYR A 81 9.57 -4.23 -22.92
C TYR A 81 10.60 -3.37 -22.19
N THR A 82 11.23 -3.95 -21.17
CA THR A 82 12.35 -3.36 -20.46
C THR A 82 13.44 -4.39 -20.28
N LEU A 83 14.69 -4.06 -20.60
CA LEU A 83 15.85 -4.88 -20.26
C LEU A 83 16.40 -4.50 -18.89
N ASN A 84 16.48 -5.49 -18.01
CA ASN A 84 17.15 -5.34 -16.72
C ASN A 84 18.41 -6.19 -16.67
N ASP A 85 19.52 -5.58 -16.26
CA ASP A 85 20.77 -6.26 -15.97
C ASP A 85 20.79 -6.70 -14.50
N ILE A 86 21.02 -7.98 -14.24
CA ILE A 86 21.25 -8.47 -12.87
C ILE A 86 22.77 -8.48 -12.60
N PRO A 87 23.29 -7.63 -11.68
CA PRO A 87 24.72 -7.45 -11.48
C PRO A 87 25.49 -8.73 -11.07
N THR A 88 24.80 -9.71 -10.51
CA THR A 88 25.41 -10.92 -9.95
C THR A 88 25.63 -12.06 -10.94
N LYS A 89 25.04 -12.02 -12.15
CA LYS A 89 25.16 -13.11 -13.14
C LYS A 89 25.56 -12.68 -14.56
N ASN A 90 25.68 -11.37 -14.83
CA ASN A 90 25.99 -10.82 -16.16
C ASN A 90 25.04 -11.34 -17.27
N GLU A 91 23.80 -11.71 -16.89
CA GLU A 91 22.74 -12.15 -17.79
C GLU A 91 21.69 -11.05 -17.87
N LYS A 92 21.32 -10.65 -19.10
CA LYS A 92 20.28 -9.66 -19.36
C LYS A 92 18.91 -10.33 -19.36
N TYR A 93 17.94 -9.76 -18.64
CA TYR A 93 16.57 -10.26 -18.58
C TYR A 93 15.61 -9.31 -19.28
N LEU A 94 14.81 -9.87 -20.18
CA LEU A 94 13.75 -9.17 -20.92
C LEU A 94 12.44 -9.19 -20.13
N ILE A 95 12.00 -8.04 -19.63
CA ILE A 95 10.68 -7.91 -19.01
C ILE A 95 9.71 -7.44 -20.07
N VAL A 96 8.73 -8.27 -20.42
CA VAL A 96 7.69 -7.91 -21.39
C VAL A 96 6.51 -7.30 -20.64
N THR A 97 6.23 -6.04 -20.93
CA THR A 97 5.14 -5.26 -20.32
C THR A 97 3.87 -5.34 -21.16
N LYS A 98 4.01 -5.39 -22.50
CA LYS A 98 2.88 -5.55 -23.43
C LYS A 98 3.29 -6.40 -24.64
N CYS A 99 2.47 -7.40 -24.97
CA CYS A 99 2.64 -8.21 -26.19
C CYS A 99 1.30 -8.57 -26.83
N GLU A 100 1.33 -8.83 -28.13
CA GLU A 100 0.21 -9.37 -28.91
C GLU A 100 0.55 -10.79 -29.37
N VAL A 101 -0.40 -11.71 -29.30
CA VAL A 101 -0.22 -13.09 -29.78
C VAL A 101 -0.41 -13.11 -31.29
N VAL A 102 0.62 -13.54 -32.03
CA VAL A 102 0.61 -13.59 -33.51
C VAL A 102 0.18 -14.97 -34.01
N SER A 103 0.52 -16.05 -33.28
CA SER A 103 0.11 -17.41 -33.62
C SER A 103 0.09 -18.31 -32.38
N PRO A 104 -0.90 -19.22 -32.23
CA PRO A 104 -0.85 -20.31 -31.26
C PRO A 104 0.29 -21.29 -31.55
N ALA A 105 0.61 -22.14 -30.57
CA ALA A 105 1.79 -23.01 -30.51
C ALA A 105 2.07 -23.73 -31.85
N LEU A 106 3.26 -23.52 -32.39
CA LEU A 106 3.73 -24.23 -33.59
C LEU A 106 4.21 -25.64 -33.22
N GLU A 107 4.03 -26.60 -34.13
CA GLU A 107 4.41 -28.00 -33.91
C GLU A 107 5.94 -28.23 -33.91
N VAL A 108 6.76 -27.25 -34.30
CA VAL A 108 8.23 -27.37 -34.38
C VAL A 108 8.94 -26.05 -33.99
N GLU A 109 10.09 -26.17 -33.30
CA GLU A 109 11.03 -25.06 -33.05
C GLU A 109 11.60 -24.56 -34.39
N TYR A 110 11.57 -23.24 -34.65
CA TYR A 110 12.15 -22.70 -35.89
C TYR A 110 13.67 -22.79 -35.82
N LYS A 111 14.24 -23.81 -36.47
CA LYS A 111 15.67 -23.93 -36.71
C LYS A 111 15.99 -23.45 -38.13
N ALA A 112 16.82 -22.43 -38.23
CA ALA A 112 17.56 -22.19 -39.47
C ALA A 112 18.75 -23.16 -39.53
N GLU A 113 18.58 -24.35 -40.11
CA GLU A 113 19.70 -25.24 -40.47
C GLU A 113 20.13 -24.93 -41.92
N VAL A 114 21.29 -24.32 -42.15
CA VAL A 114 22.67 -24.86 -42.27
C VAL A 114 22.97 -25.37 -43.70
N LYS A 115 23.99 -24.78 -44.34
CA LYS A 115 24.91 -25.52 -45.22
C LYS A 115 26.33 -25.34 -44.71
N SER A 116 26.86 -26.44 -44.19
CA SER A 116 28.26 -26.72 -43.90
C SER A 116 28.96 -27.18 -45.18
N GLU A 117 30.17 -26.70 -45.45
CA GLU A 117 31.24 -27.51 -46.06
C GLU A 117 32.57 -27.21 -45.37
N GLU A 118 33.35 -28.26 -45.21
CA GLU A 118 34.51 -28.40 -44.33
C GLU A 118 35.85 -28.00 -44.99
N MET A 119 36.78 -27.58 -44.14
CA MET A 119 38.22 -27.91 -44.13
C MET A 119 39.16 -27.37 -45.24
N THR A 120 40.11 -26.49 -44.88
CA THR A 120 41.60 -26.69 -44.96
C THR A 120 42.39 -25.35 -44.92
N GLY A 121 43.51 -25.34 -44.17
CA GLY A 121 44.81 -24.78 -44.60
C GLY A 121 45.11 -23.25 -44.63
N ILE A 122 45.92 -22.79 -43.67
CA ILE A 122 47.22 -22.07 -43.83
C ILE A 122 47.31 -20.77 -44.70
N VAL A 123 47.60 -19.65 -43.99
CA VAL A 123 48.56 -18.53 -44.27
C VAL A 123 48.35 -17.58 -45.48
N LEU A 124 48.24 -16.27 -45.20
CA LEU A 124 49.06 -15.13 -45.71
C LEU A 124 48.27 -13.79 -45.75
N THR A 125 48.80 -12.77 -45.08
CA THR A 125 48.65 -11.32 -45.37
C THR A 125 49.18 -11.02 -46.80
N PRO A 126 48.83 -9.90 -47.52
CA PRO A 126 48.97 -8.52 -47.00
C PRO A 126 48.14 -7.37 -47.67
N LYS A 127 48.32 -6.17 -47.07
CA LYS A 127 48.43 -4.81 -47.68
C LYS A 127 47.21 -4.19 -48.40
N GLN A 128 46.69 -3.08 -47.85
CA GLN A 128 47.00 -1.66 -48.17
C GLN A 128 46.52 -1.24 -49.56
N GLU A 129 45.63 -0.24 -49.62
CA GLU A 129 45.97 1.06 -50.20
C GLU A 129 44.88 2.11 -49.93
N GLU A 130 45.35 3.28 -49.50
CA GLU A 130 44.62 4.52 -49.30
C GLU A 130 44.36 5.22 -50.65
N THR A 131 43.27 5.98 -50.74
CA THR A 131 43.25 7.23 -51.52
C THR A 131 42.45 8.30 -50.76
N GLY A 132 43.12 9.41 -50.42
CA GLY A 132 42.53 10.63 -49.86
C GLY A 132 41.78 11.45 -50.92
N ILE A 133 41.05 12.52 -50.57
CA ILE A 133 41.57 13.91 -50.42
C ILE A 133 40.40 14.82 -49.92
N VAL A 134 40.48 15.47 -48.73
CA VAL A 134 40.60 16.96 -48.46
C VAL A 134 39.26 17.77 -48.48
N LEU A 135 38.91 18.80 -47.66
CA LEU A 135 39.34 19.45 -46.40
C LEU A 135 38.22 20.45 -45.91
N LYS A 136 37.87 20.43 -44.60
CA LYS A 136 37.64 21.50 -43.55
C LYS A 136 36.84 22.83 -43.81
N PRO A 137 36.49 23.69 -42.78
CA PRO A 137 36.81 23.69 -41.32
C PRO A 137 35.60 23.93 -40.32
N LYS A 138 35.60 23.34 -39.10
CA LYS A 138 36.06 23.82 -37.76
C LYS A 138 35.04 24.66 -36.94
N GLN A 139 34.57 24.10 -35.81
CA GLN A 139 34.42 24.85 -34.56
C GLN A 139 34.72 23.96 -33.35
N GLU A 140 35.70 24.39 -32.55
CA GLU A 140 36.23 23.76 -31.35
C GLU A 140 35.31 24.04 -30.14
N PHE A 141 35.13 23.04 -29.26
CA PHE A 141 34.89 23.30 -27.85
C PHE A 141 35.83 22.45 -27.00
N GLN A 142 36.58 23.15 -26.15
CA GLN A 142 37.60 22.64 -25.24
C GLN A 142 36.96 21.84 -24.09
N THR A 143 37.54 20.68 -23.78
CA THR A 143 37.25 19.92 -22.57
C THR A 143 37.89 20.61 -21.36
N LYS A 144 37.07 21.02 -20.38
CA LYS A 144 37.53 21.46 -19.06
C LYS A 144 37.34 20.34 -18.03
N SER A 145 38.31 20.25 -17.12
CA SER A 145 38.53 19.19 -16.14
C SER A 145 37.47 19.13 -15.02
N ALA A 146 37.25 17.93 -14.50
CA ALA A 146 36.23 17.54 -13.52
C ALA A 146 36.35 18.19 -12.12
N ALA A 147 37.34 19.05 -11.87
CA ALA A 147 37.56 19.65 -10.56
C ALA A 147 36.79 20.96 -10.30
N GLN A 148 36.10 21.52 -11.31
CA GLN A 148 35.40 22.81 -11.19
C GLN A 148 33.87 22.71 -10.99
N ILE A 149 33.29 21.51 -11.02
CA ILE A 149 31.83 21.28 -10.92
C ILE A 149 31.35 21.26 -9.44
N VAL A 150 32.27 21.16 -8.47
CA VAL A 150 31.92 20.96 -7.04
C VAL A 150 31.71 22.29 -6.27
N HIS A 151 31.82 23.46 -6.92
CA HIS A 151 31.67 24.75 -6.21
C HIS A 151 30.63 25.71 -6.80
N GLU A 152 29.66 25.21 -7.57
CA GLU A 152 28.60 26.04 -8.19
C GLU A 152 27.17 25.51 -7.96
N GLN A 153 26.98 24.48 -7.12
CA GLN A 153 25.66 23.92 -6.75
C GLN A 153 25.11 24.44 -5.41
N SER A 154 25.48 25.65 -5.00
CA SER A 154 24.99 26.29 -3.75
C SER A 154 23.87 27.32 -3.99
N GLY A 155 23.28 27.40 -5.19
CA GLY A 155 22.45 28.55 -5.58
C GLY A 155 21.00 28.30 -6.00
N ASN A 156 20.61 27.08 -6.40
CA ASN A 156 19.30 26.88 -7.02
C ASN A 156 18.39 25.95 -6.21
N MET A 157 17.78 26.49 -5.16
CA MET A 157 16.56 25.89 -4.61
C MET A 157 15.41 26.06 -5.60
N ALA A 158 14.96 24.95 -6.20
CA ALA A 158 13.69 24.93 -6.92
C ALA A 158 12.53 25.11 -5.92
N PRO A 159 11.45 25.83 -6.30
CA PRO A 159 10.31 26.07 -5.40
C PRO A 159 9.59 24.76 -5.03
N SER A 160 9.17 24.63 -3.76
CA SER A 160 8.52 23.44 -3.18
C SER A 160 7.33 22.90 -3.98
N ALA A 161 6.71 23.71 -4.86
CA ALA A 161 5.62 23.27 -5.73
C ALA A 161 6.04 22.20 -6.76
N ARG A 162 7.31 22.17 -7.20
CA ARG A 162 7.80 21.19 -8.19
C ARG A 162 8.09 19.81 -7.58
N MET A 163 8.19 19.72 -6.26
CA MET A 163 8.37 18.46 -5.51
C MET A 163 7.06 17.65 -5.36
N ALA A 164 5.92 18.25 -5.69
CA ALA A 164 4.61 17.60 -5.58
C ALA A 164 4.26 16.70 -6.78
N MET A 165 4.84 16.92 -7.98
CA MET A 165 4.39 16.25 -9.21
C MET A 165 5.09 14.93 -9.59
N THR A 166 6.07 14.43 -8.82
CA THR A 166 6.78 13.17 -9.14
C THR A 166 7.03 12.26 -7.94
N ARG A 167 6.11 12.19 -6.98
CA ARG A 167 6.18 11.15 -5.94
C ARG A 167 5.62 9.87 -6.52
N ARG A 168 6.48 8.87 -6.76
CA ARG A 168 6.02 7.53 -7.13
C ARG A 168 5.36 6.90 -5.91
N ILE A 169 4.05 7.10 -5.78
CA ILE A 169 3.24 6.53 -4.70
C ILE A 169 3.11 5.03 -4.97
N GLN A 170 3.39 4.22 -3.95
CA GLN A 170 3.21 2.78 -3.99
C GLN A 170 2.05 2.39 -3.09
N PRO A 171 1.20 1.44 -3.51
CA PRO A 171 0.11 0.97 -2.66
C PRO A 171 0.66 0.12 -1.51
N LEU A 172 -0.01 0.15 -0.35
CA LEU A 172 0.40 -0.61 0.83
C LEU A 172 0.58 -2.11 0.56
N VAL A 173 -0.22 -2.71 -0.32
CA VAL A 173 -0.13 -4.13 -0.69
C VAL A 173 1.18 -4.50 -1.41
N SER A 174 1.82 -3.52 -2.08
CA SER A 174 3.05 -3.74 -2.83
C SER A 174 4.32 -3.61 -1.97
N LEU A 175 4.17 -3.13 -0.74
CA LEU A 175 5.29 -2.92 0.17
C LEU A 175 5.91 -4.24 0.60
N ASN A 176 7.24 -4.28 0.63
CA ASN A 176 8.02 -5.43 1.06
C ASN A 176 9.21 -4.97 1.93
N PRO A 177 9.55 -5.70 3.03
CA PRO A 177 10.74 -5.46 3.84
C PRO A 177 12.06 -5.22 3.08
N TYR A 178 12.22 -5.76 1.88
CA TYR A 178 13.45 -5.60 1.08
C TYR A 178 13.46 -4.35 0.19
N GLN A 179 12.36 -3.61 0.11
CA GLN A 179 12.30 -2.35 -0.63
C GLN A 179 12.67 -1.18 0.30
N GLY A 180 13.82 -0.56 0.05
CA GLY A 180 14.31 0.57 0.87
C GLY A 180 13.77 1.94 0.46
N ASN A 181 13.29 2.09 -0.78
CA ASN A 181 12.78 3.35 -1.30
C ASN A 181 11.33 3.22 -1.74
N TRP A 182 10.42 3.63 -0.86
CA TRP A 182 8.99 3.66 -1.12
C TRP A 182 8.39 4.93 -0.53
N THR A 183 7.29 5.39 -1.14
CA THR A 183 6.45 6.47 -0.62
C THR A 183 5.02 6.01 -0.73
N ILE A 184 4.26 6.11 0.36
CA ILE A 184 2.85 5.75 0.42
C ILE A 184 2.02 6.98 0.73
N LYS A 185 0.77 6.98 0.27
CA LYS A 185 -0.23 7.99 0.60
C LYS A 185 -1.27 7.31 1.47
N VAL A 186 -1.40 7.72 2.73
CA VAL A 186 -2.24 7.00 3.70
C VAL A 186 -3.01 7.95 4.59
N ARG A 187 -4.24 7.56 4.96
CA ARG A 187 -5.05 8.23 5.97
C ARG A 187 -4.82 7.58 7.34
N VAL A 188 -4.73 8.40 8.38
CA VAL A 188 -4.72 7.90 9.76
C VAL A 188 -6.14 7.52 10.17
N THR A 189 -6.39 6.23 10.37
CA THR A 189 -7.70 5.72 10.79
C THR A 189 -7.78 5.47 12.29
N SER A 190 -6.65 5.22 12.95
CA SER A 190 -6.60 5.09 14.40
C SER A 190 -5.25 5.57 14.92
N LYS A 191 -5.23 6.16 16.12
CA LYS A 191 -4.05 6.66 16.79
C LYS A 191 -4.08 6.16 18.23
N GLY A 192 -3.11 5.33 18.58
CA GLY A 192 -2.89 4.89 19.94
C GLY A 192 -2.19 5.97 20.77
N SER A 193 -2.42 5.95 22.07
CA SER A 193 -1.76 6.86 23.00
C SER A 193 -0.28 6.55 23.19
N MET A 194 0.46 7.56 23.65
CA MET A 194 1.89 7.43 23.93
C MET A 194 2.08 6.56 25.19
N ARG A 195 2.66 5.38 24.99
CA ARG A 195 2.97 4.43 26.06
C ARG A 195 4.45 4.48 26.40
N THR A 196 4.77 4.44 27.69
CA THR A 196 6.15 4.30 28.16
C THR A 196 6.46 2.83 28.46
N TYR A 197 7.65 2.38 28.10
CA TYR A 197 8.15 1.05 28.45
C TYR A 197 9.50 1.15 29.15
N LYS A 198 9.79 0.21 30.04
CA LYS A 198 11.07 0.12 30.74
C LYS A 198 11.66 -1.26 30.51
N ASN A 199 12.81 -1.30 29.84
CA ASN A 199 13.57 -2.52 29.59
C ASN A 199 14.96 -2.42 30.22
N ALA A 200 15.71 -3.53 30.23
CA ALA A 200 17.10 -3.56 30.72
C ALA A 200 18.04 -2.56 30.00
N ARG A 201 17.67 -2.08 28.82
CA ARG A 201 18.41 -1.09 28.02
C ARG A 201 18.01 0.36 28.30
N GLY A 202 17.03 0.60 29.18
CA GLY A 202 16.53 1.93 29.53
C GLY A 202 15.02 2.06 29.42
N GLU A 203 14.55 3.27 29.72
CA GLU A 203 13.17 3.71 29.55
C GLU A 203 12.98 4.31 28.16
N GLY A 204 11.85 4.01 27.53
CA GLY A 204 11.51 4.48 26.19
C GLY A 204 10.02 4.79 26.09
N CYS A 205 9.64 5.40 24.96
CA CYS A 205 8.24 5.66 24.63
C CYS A 205 7.90 5.07 23.27
N VAL A 206 6.65 4.66 23.10
CA VAL A 206 6.15 4.05 21.88
C VAL A 206 4.71 4.45 21.68
N PHE A 207 4.34 4.75 20.45
CA PHE A 207 2.94 4.85 20.06
C PHE A 207 2.73 4.14 18.73
N ASN A 208 1.50 3.74 18.48
CA ASN A 208 1.09 3.03 17.28
C ASN A 208 -0.03 3.78 16.58
N VAL A 209 -0.02 3.77 15.25
CA VAL A 209 -1.10 4.31 14.41
C VAL A 209 -1.53 3.27 13.39
N GLU A 210 -2.80 3.32 13.02
CA GLU A 210 -3.33 2.53 11.92
C GLU A 210 -3.55 3.44 10.73
N LEU A 211 -3.03 2.99 9.59
CA LEU A 211 -2.97 3.73 8.35
C LEU A 211 -3.72 2.95 7.28
N THR A 212 -4.53 3.65 6.50
CA THR A 212 -5.31 3.06 5.40
C THR A 212 -4.98 3.78 4.10
N ASP A 213 -4.80 3.02 3.03
CA ASP A 213 -4.51 3.51 1.68
C ASP A 213 -5.79 3.57 0.81
N GLU A 214 -5.68 4.09 -0.41
CA GLU A 214 -6.75 4.20 -1.41
C GLU A 214 -7.43 2.86 -1.70
N ASP A 215 -6.65 1.78 -1.78
CA ASP A 215 -7.16 0.42 -2.00
C ASP A 215 -7.91 -0.16 -0.78
N GLY A 216 -8.00 0.59 0.33
CA GLY A 216 -8.58 0.12 1.59
C GLY A 216 -7.69 -0.87 2.36
N THR A 217 -6.48 -1.12 1.86
CA THR A 217 -5.47 -1.89 2.60
C THR A 217 -5.06 -1.10 3.83
N GLN A 218 -4.97 -1.80 4.96
CA GLN A 218 -4.61 -1.21 6.24
C GLN A 218 -3.23 -1.69 6.66
N ILE A 219 -2.47 -0.86 7.37
CA ILE A 219 -1.20 -1.25 7.99
C ILE A 219 -1.06 -0.57 9.36
N GLN A 220 -0.45 -1.28 10.31
CA GLN A 220 -0.07 -0.67 11.59
C GLN A 220 1.36 -0.11 11.48
N ALA A 221 1.53 1.15 11.89
CA ALA A 221 2.83 1.78 12.04
C ALA A 221 3.15 2.03 13.50
N THR A 222 4.38 1.69 13.91
CA THR A 222 4.88 1.88 15.27
C THR A 222 6.07 2.83 15.27
N MET A 223 6.12 3.74 16.23
CA MET A 223 7.21 4.70 16.38
C MET A 223 7.78 4.57 17.77
N PHE A 224 9.11 4.52 17.86
CA PHE A 224 9.83 4.39 19.13
C PHE A 224 10.61 5.67 19.45
N ASN A 225 10.70 5.99 20.74
CA ASN A 225 11.58 7.00 21.32
C ASN A 225 11.49 8.39 20.65
N GLU A 226 12.55 8.86 20.00
CA GLU A 226 12.56 10.21 19.41
C GLU A 226 11.58 10.32 18.23
N ALA A 227 11.44 9.26 17.42
CA ALA A 227 10.42 9.20 16.38
C ALA A 227 9.01 9.28 16.99
N ALA A 228 8.81 8.66 18.17
CA ALA A 228 7.54 8.75 18.88
C ALA A 228 7.21 10.21 19.23
N LYS A 229 8.15 10.91 19.87
CA LYS A 229 7.99 12.33 20.27
C LYS A 229 7.80 13.27 19.07
N LYS A 230 8.55 13.04 17.99
CA LYS A 230 8.51 13.88 16.77
C LYS A 230 7.19 13.76 16.01
N PHE A 231 6.65 12.53 15.89
CA PHE A 231 5.50 12.27 15.04
C PHE A 231 4.17 12.26 15.80
N PHE A 232 4.18 12.19 17.13
CA PHE A 232 2.95 12.12 17.91
C PHE A 232 2.05 13.34 17.67
N ASP A 233 2.58 14.56 17.73
CA ASP A 233 1.79 15.78 17.48
C ASP A 233 1.50 15.98 15.99
N LYS A 234 2.28 15.35 15.11
CA LYS A 234 2.11 15.47 13.66
C LYS A 234 0.98 14.60 13.11
N PHE A 235 0.75 13.43 13.69
CA PHE A 235 -0.33 12.55 13.26
C PHE A 235 -1.64 12.93 13.95
N GLU A 236 -2.59 13.40 13.14
CA GLU A 236 -3.98 13.61 13.53
C GLU A 236 -4.90 12.60 12.84
N LEU A 237 -5.96 12.20 13.54
CA LEU A 237 -6.98 11.28 13.03
C LEU A 237 -7.71 11.88 11.81
N GLY A 238 -8.00 11.05 10.81
CA GLY A 238 -8.77 11.43 9.61
C GLY A 238 -7.96 12.15 8.52
N LYS A 239 -6.79 12.71 8.87
CA LYS A 239 -5.90 13.39 7.93
C LYS A 239 -5.09 12.40 7.07
N VAL A 240 -4.70 12.86 5.88
CA VAL A 240 -3.93 12.10 4.89
C VAL A 240 -2.47 12.57 4.91
N TYR A 241 -1.54 11.61 4.88
CA TYR A 241 -0.11 11.86 4.92
C TYR A 241 0.62 11.07 3.83
N TYR A 242 1.69 11.67 3.29
CA TYR A 242 2.74 10.96 2.58
C TYR A 242 3.77 10.47 3.58
N ILE A 243 4.02 9.17 3.58
CA ILE A 243 5.04 8.56 4.43
C ILE A 243 6.08 7.92 3.53
N SER A 244 7.36 8.19 3.80
CA SER A 244 8.48 7.55 3.12
C SER A 244 9.59 7.17 4.12
N LYS A 245 10.48 6.27 3.68
CA LYS A 245 11.66 5.82 4.44
C LYS A 245 11.31 5.20 5.80
N GLY A 246 10.43 4.19 5.82
CA GLY A 246 10.16 3.37 7.01
C GLY A 246 10.76 1.96 6.89
N THR A 247 10.81 1.23 7.99
CA THR A 247 11.21 -0.19 8.01
C THR A 247 9.97 -1.06 8.10
N LEU A 248 9.81 -2.01 7.18
CA LEU A 248 8.76 -3.02 7.26
C LEU A 248 9.29 -4.28 7.94
N LYS A 249 8.47 -4.85 8.82
CA LYS A 249 8.73 -6.12 9.51
C LYS A 249 7.52 -7.03 9.31
N VAL A 250 7.73 -8.33 9.45
CA VAL A 250 6.62 -9.28 9.47
C VAL A 250 5.77 -9.01 10.71
N ALA A 251 4.46 -8.83 10.51
CA ALA A 251 3.52 -8.50 11.57
C ALA A 251 3.46 -9.60 12.62
N ASN A 252 3.49 -9.22 13.90
CA ASN A 252 3.41 -10.20 14.97
C ASN A 252 1.96 -10.66 15.14
N LYS A 253 1.68 -11.92 14.76
CA LYS A 253 0.33 -12.52 14.84
C LYS A 253 -0.32 -12.42 16.23
N GLN A 254 0.46 -12.26 17.30
CA GLN A 254 -0.05 -12.11 18.67
C GLN A 254 -0.65 -10.73 18.97
N PHE A 255 -0.27 -9.69 18.21
CA PHE A 255 -0.67 -8.30 18.44
C PHE A 255 -1.34 -7.64 17.23
N LYS A 256 -1.68 -8.40 16.18
CA LYS A 256 -2.31 -7.89 14.96
C LYS A 256 -3.61 -7.15 15.30
N THR A 257 -3.63 -5.85 15.05
CA THR A 257 -4.87 -5.06 15.07
C THR A 257 -5.53 -4.97 13.69
N VAL A 258 -4.74 -5.25 12.64
CA VAL A 258 -5.06 -5.04 11.22
C VAL A 258 -4.83 -6.33 10.40
N GLN A 259 -5.63 -6.54 9.35
CA GLN A 259 -5.47 -7.64 8.38
C GLN A 259 -4.33 -7.39 7.38
N ASN A 260 -3.09 -7.36 7.88
CA ASN A 260 -1.89 -7.26 7.04
C ASN A 260 -0.80 -8.22 7.54
N ASP A 261 0.05 -8.70 6.65
CA ASP A 261 1.18 -9.58 6.97
C ASP A 261 2.44 -8.81 7.35
N TYR A 262 2.46 -7.51 7.11
CA TYR A 262 3.55 -6.63 7.49
C TYR A 262 3.09 -5.54 8.48
N GLU A 263 4.03 -5.17 9.35
CA GLU A 263 3.96 -4.00 10.24
C GLU A 263 5.04 -3.02 9.84
N MET A 264 4.75 -1.73 9.95
CA MET A 264 5.66 -0.66 9.64
C MET A 264 6.26 -0.07 10.93
N THR A 265 7.53 0.26 10.90
CA THR A 265 8.20 1.03 11.95
C THR A 265 8.76 2.31 11.33
N LEU A 266 8.38 3.47 11.86
CA LEU A 266 8.96 4.74 11.45
C LEU A 266 10.09 5.12 12.41
N ASN A 267 11.21 5.51 11.81
CA ASN A 267 12.41 5.96 12.50
C ASN A 267 12.54 7.49 12.38
N GLU A 268 13.54 8.09 13.02
CA GLU A 268 13.77 9.55 12.95
C GLU A 268 13.99 10.08 11.52
N ASN A 269 14.58 9.23 10.68
CA ASN A 269 14.87 9.48 9.25
C ASN A 269 13.63 9.33 8.34
N SER A 270 12.53 8.80 8.87
CA SER A 270 11.28 8.71 8.12
C SER A 270 10.74 10.10 7.83
N GLN A 271 10.16 10.29 6.64
CA GLN A 271 9.55 11.54 6.26
C GLN A 271 8.03 11.34 6.29
N VAL A 272 7.35 12.21 7.02
CA VAL A 272 5.89 12.25 7.12
C VAL A 272 5.49 13.66 6.71
N GLU A 273 4.65 13.80 5.71
CA GLU A 273 4.17 15.10 5.23
C GLU A 273 2.66 15.06 5.08
N GLU A 274 1.96 16.08 5.59
CA GLU A 274 0.50 16.18 5.48
C GLU A 274 0.10 16.56 4.05
N ALA A 275 -0.86 15.83 3.49
CA ALA A 275 -1.43 16.10 2.18
C ALA A 275 -2.57 17.11 2.30
N ILE A 276 -2.24 18.41 2.38
CA ILE A 276 -3.18 19.49 2.73
C ILE A 276 -4.23 19.78 1.62
N ASN A 277 -3.93 19.46 0.35
CA ASN A 277 -4.71 19.94 -0.81
C ASN A 277 -5.07 18.89 -1.87
N GLU A 278 -5.01 17.59 -1.55
CA GLU A 278 -5.49 16.56 -2.48
C GLU A 278 -6.81 15.98 -1.96
N ALA A 279 -7.83 15.94 -2.83
CA ALA A 279 -9.07 15.23 -2.56
C ALA A 279 -8.70 13.84 -2.04
N ALA A 280 -9.14 13.52 -0.82
CA ALA A 280 -8.82 12.27 -0.18
C ALA A 280 -9.56 11.14 -0.93
N PHE A 281 -8.97 10.66 -2.02
CA PHE A 281 -9.38 9.44 -2.71
C PHE A 281 -9.22 8.20 -1.82
N ILE A 282 -8.54 8.36 -0.68
CA ILE A 282 -8.51 7.35 0.36
C ILE A 282 -9.92 7.22 0.95
N PRO A 283 -10.54 6.03 0.91
CA PRO A 283 -11.85 5.81 1.49
C PRO A 283 -11.89 6.27 2.93
N GLU A 284 -13.00 6.90 3.33
CA GLU A 284 -13.28 7.09 4.75
C GLU A 284 -13.37 5.72 5.44
N THR A 285 -13.10 5.69 6.74
CA THR A 285 -13.17 4.48 7.55
C THR A 285 -14.54 3.84 7.34
N LYS A 286 -14.62 2.78 6.53
CA LYS A 286 -15.87 2.04 6.32
C LYS A 286 -16.26 1.38 7.64
N PHE A 287 -17.47 1.65 8.11
CA PHE A 287 -18.05 0.98 9.27
C PHE A 287 -18.91 -0.19 8.80
N SER A 288 -18.80 -1.33 9.47
CA SER A 288 -19.68 -2.47 9.24
C SER A 288 -20.57 -2.64 10.47
N PHE A 289 -21.62 -1.82 10.56
CA PHE A 289 -22.45 -1.76 11.76
C PHE A 289 -23.26 -3.05 11.96
N THR A 290 -23.13 -3.63 13.15
CA THR A 290 -23.97 -4.73 13.63
C THR A 290 -25.06 -4.14 14.54
N PRO A 291 -26.35 -4.44 14.31
CA PRO A 291 -27.43 -4.04 15.20
C PRO A 291 -27.21 -4.54 16.63
N ILE A 292 -27.68 -3.79 17.63
CA ILE A 292 -27.53 -4.16 19.05
C ILE A 292 -28.21 -5.50 19.36
N ASP A 293 -29.33 -5.79 18.70
CA ASP A 293 -30.05 -7.07 18.84
C ASP A 293 -29.23 -8.29 18.38
N GLU A 294 -28.35 -8.09 17.39
CA GLU A 294 -27.57 -9.16 16.76
C GLU A 294 -26.18 -9.34 17.39
N LEU A 295 -25.93 -8.74 18.56
CA LEU A 295 -24.65 -8.88 19.26
C LEU A 295 -24.47 -10.24 19.97
N GLY A 296 -25.56 -10.98 20.21
CA GLY A 296 -25.55 -12.25 20.95
C GLY A 296 -24.54 -13.30 20.43
N PRO A 297 -24.47 -13.59 19.10
CA PRO A 297 -23.52 -14.54 18.54
C PRO A 297 -22.04 -14.16 18.73
N TYR A 298 -21.74 -12.88 18.94
CA TYR A 298 -20.38 -12.37 19.06
C TYR A 298 -19.84 -12.38 20.50
N VAL A 299 -20.69 -12.71 21.48
CA VAL A 299 -20.33 -12.72 22.90
C VAL A 299 -19.13 -13.64 23.15
N ASN A 300 -18.09 -13.09 23.80
CA ASN A 300 -16.82 -13.78 24.08
C ASN A 300 -16.09 -14.30 22.82
N GLY A 301 -16.48 -13.81 21.64
CA GLY A 301 -15.80 -14.06 20.38
C GLY A 301 -14.44 -13.35 20.30
N ARG A 302 -13.64 -13.77 19.33
CA ARG A 302 -12.42 -13.04 18.93
C ARG A 302 -12.71 -11.92 17.93
N GLU A 303 -13.86 -12.01 17.28
CA GLU A 303 -14.30 -11.02 16.31
C GLU A 303 -14.67 -9.72 17.01
N LEU A 304 -14.46 -8.63 16.30
CA LEU A 304 -14.79 -7.29 16.77
C LEU A 304 -15.91 -6.75 15.91
N VAL A 305 -16.81 -6.03 16.55
CA VAL A 305 -18.00 -5.48 15.93
C VAL A 305 -17.92 -3.96 15.86
N ASP A 306 -18.55 -3.38 14.85
CA ASP A 306 -18.76 -1.94 14.78
C ASP A 306 -20.21 -1.68 15.14
N VAL A 307 -20.48 -0.64 15.94
CA VAL A 307 -21.84 -0.34 16.42
C VAL A 307 -22.09 1.16 16.31
N ILE A 308 -23.32 1.53 16.01
CA ILE A 308 -23.77 2.92 15.99
C ILE A 308 -25.02 3.05 16.86
N GLY A 309 -25.10 4.12 17.67
CA GLY A 309 -26.23 4.33 18.54
C GLY A 309 -26.29 5.74 19.10
N VAL A 310 -27.45 6.10 19.64
CA VAL A 310 -27.69 7.35 20.36
C VAL A 310 -27.31 7.14 21.82
N VAL A 311 -26.51 8.04 22.38
CA VAL A 311 -26.14 8.02 23.79
C VAL A 311 -27.33 8.44 24.64
N GLN A 312 -27.77 7.56 25.54
CA GLN A 312 -28.85 7.83 26.48
C GLN A 312 -28.35 8.26 27.86
N SER A 313 -27.26 7.67 28.33
CA SER A 313 -26.66 8.01 29.62
C SER A 313 -25.17 7.76 29.61
N VAL A 314 -24.45 8.55 30.40
CA VAL A 314 -23.01 8.46 30.60
C VAL A 314 -22.75 8.42 32.10
N SER A 315 -22.02 7.42 32.56
CA SER A 315 -21.63 7.32 33.97
C SER A 315 -20.43 8.22 34.30
N PRO A 316 -20.23 8.61 35.57
CA PRO A 316 -19.01 9.29 36.00
C PRO A 316 -17.76 8.43 35.77
N THR A 317 -16.57 9.05 35.67
CA THR A 317 -15.31 8.28 35.59
C THR A 317 -15.10 7.47 36.87
N MET A 318 -14.96 6.16 36.69
CA MET A 318 -14.56 5.22 37.72
C MET A 318 -13.08 4.90 37.56
N SER A 319 -12.41 4.52 38.65
CA SER A 319 -11.03 4.03 38.61
C SER A 319 -11.02 2.56 39.02
N ILE A 320 -10.64 1.66 38.09
CA ILE A 320 -10.58 0.23 38.34
C ILE A 320 -9.14 -0.22 38.45
N ARG A 321 -8.81 -0.90 39.55
CA ARG A 321 -7.49 -1.52 39.73
C ARG A 321 -7.43 -2.85 39.00
N ARG A 322 -6.57 -2.96 38.00
CA ARG A 322 -6.43 -4.14 37.16
C ARG A 322 -5.67 -5.23 37.93
N LYS A 323 -6.29 -6.41 38.10
CA LYS A 323 -5.71 -7.53 38.88
C LYS A 323 -4.37 -8.05 38.33
N SER A 324 -4.09 -7.86 37.04
CA SER A 324 -2.90 -8.40 36.38
C SER A 324 -1.61 -7.63 36.64
N ASN A 325 -1.67 -6.30 36.68
CA ASN A 325 -0.50 -5.42 36.80
C ASN A 325 -0.64 -4.40 37.94
N ASN A 326 -1.72 -4.51 38.72
CA ASN A 326 -2.03 -3.65 39.87
C ASN A 326 -2.20 -2.16 39.54
N GLU A 327 -2.29 -1.83 38.25
CA GLU A 327 -2.42 -0.49 37.71
C GLU A 327 -3.86 0.01 37.83
N THR A 328 -4.02 1.30 38.10
CA THR A 328 -5.34 1.94 38.18
C THR A 328 -5.70 2.48 36.81
N VAL A 329 -6.77 1.94 36.23
CA VAL A 329 -7.23 2.27 34.88
C VAL A 329 -8.54 3.03 34.99
N PRO A 330 -8.66 4.24 34.41
CA PRO A 330 -9.93 4.94 34.37
C PRO A 330 -10.90 4.20 33.43
N LYS A 331 -12.13 4.08 33.87
CA LYS A 331 -13.24 3.43 33.17
C LYS A 331 -14.44 4.36 33.17
N ARG A 332 -15.14 4.46 32.05
CA ARG A 332 -16.43 5.16 31.96
C ARG A 332 -17.41 4.33 31.15
N ASP A 333 -18.63 4.19 31.61
CA ASP A 333 -19.67 3.41 30.94
C ASP A 333 -20.65 4.36 30.24
N ILE A 334 -20.90 4.13 28.96
CA ILE A 334 -21.94 4.84 28.20
C ILE A 334 -23.04 3.84 27.82
N THR A 335 -24.29 4.27 27.87
CA THR A 335 -25.43 3.48 27.40
C THR A 335 -25.86 4.01 26.05
N ILE A 336 -25.81 3.17 25.02
CA ILE A 336 -26.24 3.52 23.67
C ILE A 336 -27.51 2.76 23.29
N ALA A 337 -28.33 3.36 22.44
CA ALA A 337 -29.53 2.76 21.88
C ALA A 337 -29.56 2.85 20.35
N ASP A 338 -30.14 1.85 19.69
CA ASP A 338 -30.29 1.81 18.24
C ASP A 338 -31.76 1.70 17.82
N GLU A 339 -32.01 1.59 16.51
CA GLU A 339 -33.36 1.47 15.94
C GLU A 339 -34.13 0.24 16.43
N THR A 340 -33.45 -0.77 16.96
CA THR A 340 -34.07 -1.98 17.52
C THR A 340 -34.72 -1.74 18.88
N LYS A 341 -34.64 -0.51 19.42
CA LYS A 341 -35.13 -0.11 20.74
C LYS A 341 -34.43 -0.84 21.88
N LYS A 342 -33.30 -1.50 21.61
CA LYS A 342 -32.45 -2.12 22.62
C LYS A 342 -31.38 -1.14 23.05
N THR A 343 -30.92 -1.32 24.28
CA THR A 343 -29.80 -0.57 24.85
C THR A 343 -28.66 -1.52 25.17
N VAL A 344 -27.44 -1.02 25.04
CA VAL A 344 -26.24 -1.76 25.41
C VAL A 344 -25.26 -0.82 26.11
N VAL A 345 -24.56 -1.37 27.11
CA VAL A 345 -23.52 -0.64 27.83
C VAL A 345 -22.19 -0.82 27.11
N VAL A 346 -21.53 0.29 26.80
CA VAL A 346 -20.18 0.34 26.25
C VAL A 346 -19.22 0.87 27.30
N SER A 347 -18.25 0.05 27.70
CA SER A 347 -17.17 0.45 28.60
C SER A 347 -16.01 1.10 27.84
N LEU A 348 -15.76 2.37 28.13
CA LEU A 348 -14.60 3.14 27.71
C LEU A 348 -13.48 3.02 28.75
N TRP A 349 -12.22 3.03 28.29
CA TRP A 349 -11.04 2.82 29.13
C TRP A 349 -9.94 3.83 28.82
N ASN A 350 -9.07 4.12 29.80
CA ASN A 350 -7.92 5.03 29.65
C ASN A 350 -8.36 6.40 29.10
N ASP A 351 -7.62 6.93 28.13
CA ASP A 351 -7.84 8.22 27.50
C ASP A 351 -9.23 8.33 26.85
N LEU A 352 -9.80 7.21 26.35
CA LEU A 352 -11.17 7.21 25.83
C LEU A 352 -12.22 7.48 26.92
N ALA A 353 -11.93 7.09 28.17
CA ALA A 353 -12.83 7.36 29.29
C ALA A 353 -12.73 8.81 29.79
N THR A 354 -11.55 9.43 29.68
CA THR A 354 -11.30 10.80 30.18
C THR A 354 -11.56 11.88 29.13
N ASP A 355 -11.27 11.62 27.86
CA ASP A 355 -11.35 12.62 26.80
C ASP A 355 -12.73 12.54 26.14
N VAL A 356 -12.92 11.54 25.27
CA VAL A 356 -14.19 11.30 24.56
C VAL A 356 -15.33 11.03 25.54
N GLY A 357 -15.05 10.27 26.60
CA GLY A 357 -16.03 10.01 27.64
C GLY A 357 -16.51 11.28 28.35
N GLN A 358 -15.65 12.30 28.49
CA GLN A 358 -16.03 13.61 29.06
C GLN A 358 -16.80 14.46 28.07
N GLU A 359 -16.37 14.50 26.81
CA GLU A 359 -17.14 15.14 25.74
C GLU A 359 -18.57 14.58 25.65
N LEU A 360 -18.74 13.26 25.73
CA LEU A 360 -20.06 12.62 25.73
C LEU A 360 -20.89 12.92 26.97
N LEU A 361 -20.26 13.07 28.14
CA LEU A 361 -20.95 13.46 29.36
C LEU A 361 -21.46 14.89 29.26
N ASP A 362 -20.63 15.81 28.76
CA ASP A 362 -20.98 17.22 28.58
C ASP A 362 -22.05 17.41 27.49
N MET A 363 -22.11 16.50 26.52
CA MET A 363 -23.12 16.50 25.45
C MET A 363 -24.34 15.62 25.73
N ALA A 364 -24.42 14.93 26.88
CA ALA A 364 -25.45 13.93 27.15
C ALA A 364 -26.88 14.47 26.97
N ASP A 365 -27.12 15.73 27.34
CA ASP A 365 -28.42 16.42 27.21
C ASP A 365 -28.88 16.57 25.74
N LYS A 366 -27.95 16.53 24.78
CA LYS A 366 -28.24 16.65 23.35
C LYS A 366 -28.43 15.30 22.67
N SER A 367 -28.28 14.19 23.41
CA SER A 367 -28.37 12.82 22.91
C SER A 367 -27.53 12.59 21.65
N PRO A 368 -26.18 12.72 21.74
CA PRO A 368 -25.30 12.62 20.59
C PRO A 368 -25.35 11.21 19.99
N VAL A 369 -25.18 11.13 18.67
CA VAL A 369 -25.00 9.84 17.97
C VAL A 369 -23.52 9.49 18.01
N VAL A 370 -23.19 8.26 18.38
CA VAL A 370 -21.82 7.75 18.38
C VAL A 370 -21.71 6.57 17.44
N ALA A 371 -20.69 6.59 16.57
CA ALA A 371 -20.26 5.42 15.81
C ALA A 371 -18.95 4.92 16.41
N ILE A 372 -18.92 3.63 16.75
CA ILE A 372 -17.77 3.02 17.41
C ILE A 372 -17.31 1.81 16.60
N LYS A 373 -16.04 1.83 16.21
CA LYS A 373 -15.39 0.77 15.46
C LYS A 373 -14.58 -0.15 16.37
N SER A 374 -14.54 -1.44 16.05
CA SER A 374 -13.70 -2.45 16.70
C SER A 374 -13.97 -2.63 18.20
N LEU A 375 -15.22 -2.86 18.57
CA LEU A 375 -15.64 -3.18 19.93
C LEU A 375 -15.54 -4.69 20.21
N LYS A 376 -15.16 -5.03 21.43
CA LYS A 376 -15.22 -6.42 21.93
C LYS A 376 -16.55 -6.67 22.62
N VAL A 377 -17.25 -7.73 22.22
CA VAL A 377 -18.49 -8.16 22.88
C VAL A 377 -18.19 -9.07 24.07
N GLY A 378 -18.76 -8.75 25.22
CA GLY A 378 -18.65 -9.52 26.46
C GLY A 378 -20.02 -9.86 27.05
N ASP A 379 -20.02 -10.70 28.08
CA ASP A 379 -21.21 -11.24 28.74
C ASP A 379 -21.59 -10.54 30.06
N PHE A 380 -20.99 -9.38 30.34
CA PHE A 380 -21.26 -8.66 31.58
C PHE A 380 -22.69 -8.08 31.60
N GLN A 381 -23.50 -8.53 32.58
CA GLN A 381 -24.92 -8.17 32.72
C GLN A 381 -25.77 -8.46 31.47
N GLY A 382 -25.45 -9.55 30.76
CA GLY A 382 -26.12 -9.90 29.50
C GLY A 382 -25.16 -9.69 28.35
N VAL A 383 -25.43 -8.72 27.48
CA VAL A 383 -24.51 -8.34 26.39
C VAL A 383 -23.93 -6.98 26.71
N SER A 384 -22.61 -6.87 26.69
CA SER A 384 -21.87 -5.62 26.92
C SER A 384 -20.79 -5.44 25.87
N LEU A 385 -20.40 -4.19 25.64
CA LEU A 385 -19.36 -3.84 24.69
C LEU A 385 -18.20 -3.21 25.45
N SER A 386 -16.98 -3.55 25.07
CA SER A 386 -15.77 -2.93 25.62
C SER A 386 -14.99 -2.29 24.49
N ALA A 387 -14.69 -1.00 24.65
CA ALA A 387 -13.72 -0.32 23.82
C ALA A 387 -12.33 -0.92 24.09
N LEU A 388 -11.56 -1.05 23.01
CA LEU A 388 -10.17 -1.43 23.00
C LEU A 388 -9.31 -0.21 22.70
N SER A 389 -8.00 -0.30 22.93
CA SER A 389 -7.06 0.78 22.58
C SER A 389 -7.03 1.12 21.10
N LYS A 390 -7.52 0.23 20.23
CA LYS A 390 -7.64 0.45 18.78
C LYS A 390 -9.03 0.91 18.34
N SER A 391 -10.01 0.92 19.25
CA SER A 391 -11.38 1.33 18.92
C SER A 391 -11.40 2.79 18.53
N ASN A 392 -12.07 3.10 17.43
CA ASN A 392 -12.27 4.48 16.99
C ASN A 392 -13.71 4.88 17.33
N ILE A 393 -13.86 5.95 18.10
CA ILE A 393 -15.16 6.51 18.48
C ILE A 393 -15.30 7.85 17.75
N VAL A 394 -16.33 7.96 16.93
CA VAL A 394 -16.67 9.20 16.23
C VAL A 394 -17.99 9.72 16.79
N VAL A 395 -17.95 10.93 17.35
CA VAL A 395 -19.12 11.63 17.86
C VAL A 395 -19.77 12.42 16.72
N ASN A 396 -21.07 12.25 16.56
CA ASN A 396 -21.89 12.84 15.48
C ASN A 396 -21.28 12.67 14.07
N PRO A 397 -21.06 11.42 13.62
CA PRO A 397 -20.53 11.17 12.29
C PRO A 397 -21.50 11.65 11.20
N ASP A 398 -20.99 12.20 10.10
CA ASP A 398 -21.79 12.60 8.94
C ASP A 398 -22.11 11.39 8.04
N LEU A 399 -22.82 10.42 8.62
CA LEU A 399 -23.23 9.18 7.95
C LEU A 399 -24.76 9.15 7.76
N PRO A 400 -25.27 8.52 6.69
CA PRO A 400 -26.70 8.36 6.49
C PRO A 400 -27.37 7.58 7.63
N GLU A 401 -26.69 6.56 8.17
CA GLU A 401 -27.15 5.78 9.32
C GLU A 401 -27.28 6.66 10.58
N ALA A 402 -26.35 7.59 10.78
CA ALA A 402 -26.37 8.52 11.91
C ALA A 402 -27.54 9.51 11.81
N LYS A 403 -27.80 10.04 10.61
CA LYS A 403 -28.96 10.90 10.33
C LYS A 403 -30.28 10.17 10.56
N LYS A 404 -30.35 8.91 10.16
CA LYS A 404 -31.52 8.04 10.37
C LYS A 404 -31.79 7.79 11.86
N LEU A 405 -30.76 7.39 12.61
CA LEU A 405 -30.84 7.19 14.07
C LEU A 405 -31.26 8.45 14.82
N ARG A 406 -30.68 9.61 14.46
CA ARG A 406 -31.06 10.89 15.05
C ARG A 406 -32.54 11.21 14.82
N SER A 407 -33.03 10.99 13.60
CA SER A 407 -34.45 11.24 13.25
C SER A 407 -35.39 10.29 14.01
N TRP A 408 -35.02 9.01 14.10
CA TRP A 408 -35.76 8.01 14.87
C TRP A 408 -35.85 8.40 16.36
N TYR A 409 -34.74 8.79 16.97
CA TYR A 409 -34.71 9.13 18.39
C TYR A 409 -35.47 10.42 18.70
N MET A 410 -35.37 11.45 17.85
CA MET A 410 -36.15 12.69 17.97
C MET A 410 -37.66 12.41 17.89
N THR A 411 -38.07 11.52 16.99
CA THR A 411 -39.47 11.08 16.89
C THR A 411 -39.90 10.39 18.18
N LEU A 412 -39.09 9.47 18.70
CA LEU A 412 -39.38 8.75 19.95
C LEU A 412 -39.50 9.69 21.16
N LEU A 413 -38.59 10.65 21.31
CA LEU A 413 -38.65 11.69 22.34
C LEU A 413 -39.93 12.52 22.24
N SER A 414 -40.33 12.91 21.02
CA SER A 414 -41.56 13.69 20.81
C SER A 414 -42.81 12.94 21.25
N TYR A 415 -42.88 11.63 20.96
CA TYR A 415 -43.98 10.77 21.42
C TYR A 415 -43.99 10.62 22.94
N LEU A 416 -42.81 10.50 23.57
CA LEU A 416 -42.70 10.38 25.02
C LEU A 416 -43.17 11.67 25.71
N ILE A 417 -42.71 12.84 25.25
CA ILE A 417 -43.11 14.15 25.77
C ILE A 417 -44.62 14.36 25.59
N PHE A 418 -45.17 14.02 24.41
CA PHE A 418 -46.61 14.14 24.17
C PHE A 418 -47.41 13.23 25.10
N SER A 419 -46.94 12.01 25.37
CA SER A 419 -47.64 11.07 26.25
C SER A 419 -47.62 11.54 27.73
N TYR A 420 -46.52 12.16 28.16
CA TYR A 420 -46.39 12.77 29.49
C TYR A 420 -47.13 14.10 29.65
N SER A 421 -47.41 14.83 28.56
CA SER A 421 -48.20 16.07 28.61
C SER A 421 -49.72 15.83 28.57
N VAL A 422 -50.15 14.63 28.19
CA VAL A 422 -51.57 14.24 28.07
C VAL A 422 -52.03 13.36 29.23
N SER A 423 -51.10 12.91 30.09
CA SER A 423 -51.37 12.26 31.38
C SER A 423 -51.29 13.28 32.50
#